data_AF-A0A163JEA9-F1
#
_entry.id   AF-A0A163JEA9-F1
#
_cell.length_a   1.000
_cell.length_b   1.000
_cell.length_c   1.000
_cell.angle_alpha   90.00
_cell.angle_beta   90.00
_cell.angle_gamma   90.00
#
_symmetry.space_group_name_H-M   'P 1'
#
loop_
_entity.id
_entity.type
_entity.pdbx_description
1 polymer ?
#
loop_
_entity_poly.entity_id
_entity_poly.type
_entity_poly.pdbx_seq_one_letter_code
_entity_poly.pdbx_strand_id
1 'polypeptide(L)'
;MFGLLNEAEHEASLRPEDYNARRGRFYLFWNCIQTSGKPTLVALMAGDAAHYAETTSNDRLIREVTDRLDSMFAPNPVPLPIEAIVTRWSKDPFARGSYSYVGAKTQTGDYDVMARPHGPLHFAGEATCGTHPATVHGAYLSGLRAAAEVFETMTGPIEVPSPLVEKKVKFEQHSAPNSIADFKPGFAPAVVPAPTGKTARAQRDEDYEAAIIGAILEEVGERPIKPGRSGVNPFLLFTKDFWYVVKKECDDARVAATGNPEAKASKQEIRIAIGLKWRTAGEDVKKPYQNQADDARESAISNAASFKERVARWDSEAARIRQEYIQKNPPPGGNDDLILNSRTAIELGAGKRLRRL
;
A
#
# COMPACT_ATOMS: atom_id res chain seq x y z
N MET A 1 -22.15 9.70 12.77
CA MET A 1 -22.11 8.22 12.80
C MET A 1 -22.49 7.80 14.20
N PHE A 2 -23.31 6.76 14.33
CA PHE A 2 -23.66 6.16 15.63
C PHE A 2 -23.74 4.65 15.45
N GLY A 3 -23.72 3.88 16.53
CA GLY A 3 -23.73 2.42 16.48
C GLY A 3 -24.68 1.82 17.50
N LEU A 4 -25.01 0.55 17.29
CA LEU A 4 -25.84 -0.25 18.18
C LEU A 4 -25.00 -1.39 18.72
N LEU A 5 -25.07 -1.60 20.04
CA LEU A 5 -24.54 -2.81 20.65
C LEU A 5 -25.60 -3.91 20.49
N ASN A 6 -25.16 -5.08 20.04
CA ASN A 6 -26.02 -6.23 19.82
C ASN A 6 -25.83 -7.24 20.95
N GLU A 7 -26.93 -7.78 21.44
CA GLU A 7 -26.92 -8.82 22.48
C GLU A 7 -26.50 -10.18 21.92
N ALA A 8 -26.06 -11.04 22.82
CA ALA A 8 -25.77 -12.45 22.53
C ALA A 8 -27.03 -13.20 22.08
N GLU A 9 -26.84 -14.36 21.46
CA GLU A 9 -27.93 -15.28 21.18
C GLU A 9 -28.49 -15.92 22.45
N HIS A 10 -27.62 -16.11 23.44
CA HIS A 10 -27.95 -16.62 24.76
C HIS A 10 -28.05 -15.47 25.76
N GLU A 11 -29.18 -15.41 26.46
CA GLU A 11 -29.46 -14.39 27.46
C GLU A 11 -28.36 -14.37 28.54
N ALA A 12 -27.88 -13.16 28.87
CA ALA A 12 -26.82 -12.91 29.84
C ALA A 12 -25.47 -13.64 29.58
N SER A 13 -25.21 -14.12 28.36
CA SER A 13 -23.92 -14.73 28.06
C SER A 13 -22.77 -13.71 28.03
N LEU A 14 -21.65 -14.10 28.64
CA LEU A 14 -20.39 -13.37 28.63
C LEU A 14 -19.36 -13.98 27.66
N ARG A 15 -19.72 -15.05 26.94
CA ARG A 15 -18.82 -15.72 26.01
C ARG A 15 -18.81 -14.98 24.66
N PRO A 16 -17.65 -14.58 24.12
CA PRO A 16 -17.59 -13.86 22.85
C PRO A 16 -18.19 -14.61 21.66
N GLU A 17 -18.12 -15.95 21.66
CA GLU A 17 -18.67 -16.79 20.60
C GLU A 17 -20.19 -16.61 20.41
N ASP A 18 -20.91 -16.40 21.51
CA ASP A 18 -22.38 -16.32 21.53
C ASP A 18 -22.89 -15.02 20.89
N TYR A 19 -21.99 -14.09 20.54
CA TYR A 19 -22.29 -12.85 19.85
C TYR A 19 -22.07 -12.94 18.33
N ASN A 20 -21.43 -14.00 17.81
CA ASN A 20 -20.95 -14.06 16.43
C ASN A 20 -22.05 -13.76 15.39
N ALA A 21 -23.22 -14.39 15.54
CA ALA A 21 -24.33 -14.26 14.60
C ALA A 21 -24.96 -12.85 14.58
N ARG A 22 -24.96 -12.13 15.71
CA ARG A 22 -25.71 -10.87 15.88
C ARG A 22 -24.84 -9.63 15.98
N ARG A 23 -23.57 -9.74 16.41
CA ARG A 23 -22.70 -8.59 16.70
C ARG A 23 -22.55 -7.60 15.55
N GLY A 24 -22.53 -8.10 14.32
CA GLY A 24 -22.39 -7.27 13.12
C GLY A 24 -23.70 -6.78 12.51
N ARG A 25 -24.86 -7.04 13.14
CA ARG A 25 -26.18 -6.69 12.61
C ARG A 25 -26.53 -5.24 12.92
N PHE A 26 -26.64 -4.40 11.90
CA PHE A 26 -26.91 -2.95 12.02
C PHE A 26 -26.04 -2.26 13.08
N TYR A 27 -24.78 -2.71 13.20
CA TYR A 27 -23.90 -2.29 14.30
C TYR A 27 -23.43 -0.83 14.15
N LEU A 28 -23.48 -0.28 12.94
CA LEU A 28 -23.01 1.05 12.62
C LEU A 28 -23.92 1.73 11.59
N PHE A 29 -24.22 3.01 11.83
CA PHE A 29 -25.02 3.86 10.97
C PHE A 29 -24.25 5.10 10.55
N TRP A 30 -24.21 5.34 9.25
CA TRP A 30 -23.64 6.56 8.67
C TRP A 30 -24.76 7.53 8.34
N ASN A 31 -24.63 8.75 8.86
CA ASN A 31 -25.46 9.87 8.43
C ASN A 31 -24.85 10.43 7.14
N CYS A 32 -25.54 10.21 6.03
CA CYS A 32 -25.08 10.58 4.70
C CYS A 32 -25.72 11.87 4.18
N ILE A 33 -26.44 12.64 5.03
CA ILE A 33 -27.08 13.91 4.62
C ILE A 33 -26.10 14.85 3.94
N GLN A 34 -24.89 15.01 4.49
CA GLN A 34 -23.90 15.93 3.93
C GLN A 34 -23.40 15.48 2.55
N THR A 35 -23.40 14.17 2.28
CA THR A 35 -22.90 13.59 1.02
C THR A 35 -23.99 13.49 -0.03
N SER A 36 -25.21 13.10 0.36
CA SER A 36 -26.33 12.88 -0.57
C SER A 36 -27.20 14.11 -0.77
N GLY A 37 -27.13 15.12 0.11
CA GLY A 37 -28.06 16.24 0.15
C GLY A 37 -29.48 15.87 0.58
N LYS A 38 -29.70 14.63 1.03
CA LYS A 38 -31.02 14.09 1.41
C LYS A 38 -30.95 13.39 2.78
N PRO A 39 -32.05 13.27 3.53
CA PRO A 39 -32.13 12.46 4.74
C PRO A 39 -31.84 10.97 4.45
N THR A 40 -30.57 10.59 4.49
CA THR A 40 -30.11 9.24 4.11
C THR A 40 -29.26 8.66 5.23
N LEU A 41 -29.64 7.48 5.70
CA LEU A 41 -28.84 6.65 6.60
C LEU A 41 -28.35 5.41 5.85
N VAL A 42 -27.11 5.01 6.13
CA VAL A 42 -26.55 3.72 5.68
C VAL A 42 -26.31 2.87 6.92
N ALA A 43 -26.95 1.71 6.99
CA ALA A 43 -26.79 0.75 8.07
C ALA A 43 -25.87 -0.39 7.63
N LEU A 44 -24.84 -0.71 8.42
CA LEU A 44 -23.87 -1.73 8.07
C LEU A 44 -24.20 -3.10 8.66
N MET A 45 -23.99 -4.13 7.84
CA MET A 45 -24.06 -5.54 8.20
C MET A 45 -22.67 -6.16 7.98
N ALA A 46 -22.08 -6.76 9.01
CA ALA A 46 -20.72 -7.30 8.96
C ALA A 46 -20.60 -8.68 9.62
N GLY A 47 -19.52 -9.41 9.32
CA GLY A 47 -19.31 -10.77 9.82
C GLY A 47 -20.46 -11.71 9.44
N ASP A 48 -20.85 -12.60 10.34
CA ASP A 48 -21.92 -13.59 10.11
C ASP A 48 -23.27 -12.94 9.78
N ALA A 49 -23.51 -11.73 10.30
CA ALA A 49 -24.72 -10.97 9.99
C ALA A 49 -24.82 -10.58 8.50
N ALA A 50 -23.70 -10.48 7.78
CA ALA A 50 -23.74 -10.26 6.34
C ALA A 50 -24.41 -11.44 5.61
N HIS A 51 -24.12 -12.67 6.01
CA HIS A 51 -24.77 -13.86 5.45
C HIS A 51 -26.27 -13.93 5.81
N TYR A 52 -26.65 -13.46 6.99
CA TYR A 52 -28.05 -13.31 7.36
C TYR A 52 -28.80 -12.35 6.43
N ALA A 53 -28.20 -11.21 6.07
CA ALA A 53 -28.80 -10.24 5.15
C ALA A 53 -29.01 -10.81 3.74
N GLU A 54 -28.13 -11.72 3.30
CA GLU A 54 -28.22 -12.36 1.99
C GLU A 54 -29.48 -13.23 1.86
N THR A 55 -29.89 -13.92 2.92
CA THR A 55 -31.03 -14.87 2.91
C THR A 55 -32.34 -14.27 3.43
N THR A 56 -32.28 -13.12 4.11
CA THR A 56 -33.45 -12.45 4.68
C THR A 56 -34.12 -11.53 3.67
N SER A 57 -35.46 -11.45 3.69
CA SER A 57 -36.21 -10.54 2.82
C SER A 57 -35.97 -9.07 3.16
N ASN A 58 -36.08 -8.18 2.17
CA ASN A 58 -35.91 -6.74 2.36
C ASN A 58 -36.87 -6.20 3.43
N ASP A 59 -38.15 -6.54 3.36
CA ASP A 59 -39.16 -6.02 4.30
C ASP A 59 -38.86 -6.37 5.75
N ARG A 60 -38.27 -7.54 6.00
CA ARG A 60 -37.89 -7.96 7.35
C ARG A 60 -36.69 -7.16 7.85
N LEU A 61 -35.67 -6.98 7.01
CA LEU A 61 -34.50 -6.17 7.35
C LEU A 61 -34.87 -4.70 7.58
N ILE A 62 -35.75 -4.15 6.73
CA ILE A 62 -36.22 -2.76 6.82
C ILE A 62 -37.06 -2.54 8.07
N ARG A 63 -37.99 -3.44 8.38
CA ARG A 63 -38.78 -3.35 9.62
C ARG A 63 -37.87 -3.39 10.83
N GLU A 64 -37.00 -4.39 10.91
CA GLU A 64 -36.12 -4.55 12.05
C GLU A 64 -35.19 -3.34 12.25
N VAL A 65 -34.55 -2.83 11.20
CA VAL A 65 -33.69 -1.65 11.35
C VAL A 65 -34.50 -0.42 11.78
N THR A 66 -35.73 -0.28 11.30
CA THR A 66 -36.61 0.83 11.69
C THR A 66 -37.04 0.72 13.14
N ASP A 67 -37.46 -0.47 13.60
CA ASP A 67 -37.86 -0.72 15.00
C ASP A 67 -36.72 -0.42 15.97
N ARG A 68 -35.49 -0.77 15.58
CA ARG A 68 -34.29 -0.46 16.38
C ARG A 68 -33.99 1.03 16.42
N LEU A 69 -34.14 1.74 15.30
CA LEU A 69 -33.96 3.18 15.25
C LEU A 69 -35.04 3.90 16.07
N ASP A 70 -36.29 3.46 15.97
CA ASP A 70 -37.42 4.01 16.74
C ASP A 70 -37.19 3.87 18.24
N SER A 71 -36.78 2.68 18.68
CA SER A 71 -36.39 2.42 20.08
C SER A 71 -35.23 3.32 20.53
N MET A 72 -34.25 3.56 19.66
CA MET A 72 -33.06 4.35 19.99
C MET A 72 -33.35 5.86 20.08
N PHE A 73 -34.28 6.36 19.26
CA PHE A 73 -34.61 7.79 19.17
C PHE A 73 -35.87 8.18 19.95
N ALA A 74 -36.48 7.23 20.66
CA ALA A 74 -37.61 7.46 21.55
C ALA A 74 -37.37 8.66 22.49
N PRO A 75 -38.37 9.54 22.69
CA PRO A 75 -39.76 9.41 22.26
C PRO A 75 -40.04 9.91 20.83
N ASN A 76 -39.01 10.32 20.06
CA ASN A 76 -39.22 10.83 18.71
C ASN A 76 -39.47 9.66 17.74
N PRO A 77 -40.65 9.58 17.11
CA PRO A 77 -40.97 8.48 16.23
C PRO A 77 -40.09 8.51 14.98
N VAL A 78 -39.57 7.35 14.59
CA VAL A 78 -38.80 7.17 13.35
C VAL A 78 -39.75 6.64 12.27
N PRO A 79 -40.02 7.40 11.19
CA PRO A 79 -40.89 6.95 10.13
C PRO A 79 -40.24 5.83 9.31
N LEU A 80 -41.06 5.02 8.64
CA LEU A 80 -40.58 4.10 7.61
C LEU A 80 -39.83 4.85 6.50
N PRO A 81 -38.75 4.29 5.95
CA PRO A 81 -38.03 4.91 4.86
C PRO A 81 -38.91 5.00 3.60
N ILE A 82 -38.87 6.15 2.93
CA ILE A 82 -39.55 6.35 1.63
C ILE A 82 -38.94 5.42 0.57
N GLU A 83 -37.62 5.24 0.63
CA GLU A 83 -36.85 4.40 -0.28
C GLU A 83 -35.82 3.61 0.52
N ALA A 84 -35.62 2.35 0.16
CA ALA A 84 -34.65 1.47 0.81
C ALA A 84 -33.95 0.58 -0.21
N ILE A 85 -32.62 0.50 -0.10
CA ILE A 85 -31.79 -0.38 -0.92
C ILE A 85 -31.03 -1.32 0.01
N VAL A 86 -31.12 -2.63 -0.26
CA VAL A 86 -30.38 -3.68 0.44
C VAL A 86 -29.42 -4.34 -0.54
N THR A 87 -28.12 -4.20 -0.29
CA THR A 87 -27.07 -4.81 -1.12
C THR A 87 -26.83 -6.26 -0.74
N ARG A 88 -26.55 -7.10 -1.73
CA ARG A 88 -26.32 -8.55 -1.60
C ARG A 88 -25.12 -9.00 -2.43
N TRP A 89 -23.94 -8.57 -1.98
CA TRP A 89 -22.69 -8.70 -2.73
C TRP A 89 -22.28 -10.16 -2.95
N SER A 90 -22.57 -11.07 -2.01
CA SER A 90 -22.25 -12.48 -2.16
C SER A 90 -23.11 -13.17 -3.23
N LYS A 91 -24.37 -12.76 -3.35
CA LYS A 91 -25.31 -13.29 -4.36
C LYS A 91 -25.18 -12.64 -5.73
N ASP A 92 -24.63 -11.43 -5.82
CA ASP A 92 -24.38 -10.78 -7.09
C ASP A 92 -23.49 -11.67 -7.99
N PRO A 93 -23.96 -12.08 -9.19
CA PRO A 93 -23.20 -12.95 -10.06
C PRO A 93 -21.91 -12.34 -10.61
N PHE A 94 -21.79 -11.01 -10.60
CA PHE A 94 -20.62 -10.28 -11.10
C PHE A 94 -19.59 -9.98 -10.01
N ALA A 95 -19.98 -10.03 -8.73
CA ALA A 95 -19.08 -9.72 -7.61
C ALA A 95 -18.74 -10.95 -6.74
N ARG A 96 -19.73 -11.82 -6.45
CA ARG A 96 -19.58 -13.03 -5.61
C ARG A 96 -19.00 -12.79 -4.21
N GLY A 97 -19.02 -11.55 -3.74
CA GLY A 97 -18.39 -11.11 -2.50
C GLY A 97 -18.18 -9.61 -2.51
N SER A 98 -17.70 -9.05 -1.39
CA SER A 98 -17.43 -7.62 -1.29
C SER A 98 -16.04 -7.25 -1.83
N TYR A 99 -15.01 -7.87 -1.28
CA TYR A 99 -13.60 -7.63 -1.59
C TYR A 99 -12.73 -8.70 -0.91
N SER A 100 -11.49 -8.83 -1.35
CA SER A 100 -10.50 -9.76 -0.81
C SER A 100 -10.12 -9.45 0.64
N TYR A 101 -9.63 -10.46 1.35
CA TYR A 101 -9.00 -10.31 2.66
C TYR A 101 -7.88 -11.34 2.83
N VAL A 102 -6.96 -11.10 3.76
CA VAL A 102 -5.91 -12.06 4.11
C VAL A 102 -6.50 -13.10 5.06
N GLY A 103 -6.83 -14.27 4.52
CA GLY A 103 -7.35 -15.39 5.29
C GLY A 103 -6.26 -16.13 6.06
N ALA A 104 -6.66 -17.01 6.98
CA ALA A 104 -5.73 -17.75 7.83
C ALA A 104 -4.74 -18.66 7.06
N LYS A 105 -5.06 -19.02 5.82
CA LYS A 105 -4.23 -19.85 4.94
C LYS A 105 -3.54 -19.07 3.82
N THR A 106 -3.74 -17.75 3.75
CA THR A 106 -3.12 -16.89 2.73
C THR A 106 -1.61 -16.84 2.96
N GLN A 107 -0.83 -17.06 1.91
CA GLN A 107 0.62 -16.99 1.94
C GLN A 107 1.13 -15.61 1.53
N THR A 108 2.37 -15.32 1.95
CA THR A 108 3.07 -14.13 1.46
C THR A 108 3.27 -14.24 -0.05
N GLY A 109 2.74 -13.28 -0.80
CA GLY A 109 2.85 -13.24 -2.25
C GLY A 109 1.63 -13.79 -3.00
N ASP A 110 0.56 -14.26 -2.33
CA ASP A 110 -0.66 -14.73 -3.02
C ASP A 110 -1.26 -13.65 -3.94
N TYR A 111 -1.27 -12.38 -3.51
CA TYR A 111 -1.70 -11.26 -4.36
C TYR A 111 -0.77 -11.06 -5.57
N ASP A 112 0.52 -11.32 -5.41
CA ASP A 112 1.50 -11.21 -6.50
C ASP A 112 1.31 -12.37 -7.49
N VAL A 113 1.04 -13.58 -6.99
CA VAL A 113 0.66 -14.74 -7.81
C VAL A 113 -0.60 -14.44 -8.63
N MET A 114 -1.64 -13.87 -8.01
CA MET A 114 -2.87 -13.46 -8.70
C MET A 114 -2.64 -12.36 -9.75
N ALA A 115 -1.58 -11.56 -9.60
CA ALA A 115 -1.22 -10.52 -10.56
C ALA A 115 -0.40 -11.05 -11.76
N ARG A 116 0.14 -12.28 -11.70
CA ARG A 116 1.03 -12.79 -12.74
C ARG A 116 0.28 -12.98 -14.07
N PRO A 117 0.77 -12.44 -15.19
CA PRO A 117 0.21 -12.73 -16.49
C PRO A 117 0.48 -14.18 -16.91
N HIS A 118 -0.39 -14.72 -17.76
CA HIS A 118 -0.25 -16.04 -18.36
C HIS A 118 -0.36 -15.95 -19.89
N GLY A 119 0.79 -15.82 -20.54
CA GLY A 119 0.85 -15.55 -21.98
C GLY A 119 0.14 -14.22 -22.31
N PRO A 120 -0.86 -14.20 -23.21
CA PRO A 120 -1.60 -12.98 -23.54
C PRO A 120 -2.67 -12.60 -22.49
N LEU A 121 -2.87 -13.40 -21.45
CA LEU A 121 -3.86 -13.15 -20.40
C LEU A 121 -3.24 -12.37 -19.25
N HIS A 122 -3.71 -11.14 -19.03
CA HIS A 122 -3.28 -10.28 -17.92
C HIS A 122 -4.40 -10.10 -16.90
N PHE A 123 -4.03 -9.99 -15.62
CA PHE A 123 -4.97 -9.84 -14.52
C PHE A 123 -4.78 -8.49 -13.83
N ALA A 124 -5.91 -7.83 -13.55
CA ALA A 124 -5.98 -6.58 -12.80
C ALA A 124 -7.17 -6.61 -11.83
N GLY A 125 -7.26 -5.60 -10.98
CA GLY A 125 -8.30 -5.49 -9.94
C GLY A 125 -7.72 -5.49 -8.53
N GLU A 126 -8.59 -5.28 -7.53
CA GLU A 126 -8.18 -5.09 -6.14
C GLU A 126 -7.41 -6.30 -5.58
N ALA A 127 -7.84 -7.51 -5.94
CA ALA A 127 -7.22 -8.77 -5.51
C ALA A 127 -5.87 -9.08 -6.19
N THR A 128 -5.33 -8.16 -6.99
CA THR A 128 -4.02 -8.27 -7.65
C THR A 128 -3.05 -7.18 -7.19
N CYS A 129 -3.40 -6.41 -6.15
CA CYS A 129 -2.57 -5.33 -5.62
C CYS A 129 -2.21 -5.60 -4.15
N GLY A 130 -1.16 -6.37 -3.89
CA GLY A 130 -0.77 -6.75 -2.52
C GLY A 130 -0.38 -5.57 -1.61
N THR A 131 -0.12 -4.38 -2.17
CA THR A 131 0.17 -3.17 -1.39
C THR A 131 -1.07 -2.40 -0.95
N HIS A 132 -2.18 -2.53 -1.67
CA HIS A 132 -3.44 -1.82 -1.42
C HIS A 132 -4.67 -2.71 -1.72
N PRO A 133 -4.75 -3.93 -1.14
CA PRO A 133 -5.86 -4.84 -1.42
C PRO A 133 -7.17 -4.27 -0.88
N ALA A 134 -8.31 -4.76 -1.40
CA ALA A 134 -9.66 -4.36 -0.97
C ALA A 134 -9.98 -2.87 -1.11
N THR A 135 -9.32 -2.16 -2.03
CA THR A 135 -9.53 -0.72 -2.23
C THR A 135 -9.71 -0.34 -3.70
N VAL A 136 -10.45 0.75 -3.93
CA VAL A 136 -10.61 1.36 -5.26
C VAL A 136 -9.28 1.81 -5.84
N HIS A 137 -8.42 2.45 -5.04
CA HIS A 137 -7.12 2.92 -5.52
C HIS A 137 -6.16 1.74 -5.81
N GLY A 138 -6.23 0.64 -5.07
CA GLY A 138 -5.51 -0.59 -5.41
C GLY A 138 -5.94 -1.18 -6.75
N ALA A 139 -7.25 -1.23 -7.02
CA ALA A 139 -7.77 -1.65 -8.32
C ALA A 139 -7.33 -0.72 -9.46
N TYR A 140 -7.32 0.59 -9.23
CA TYR A 140 -6.82 1.56 -10.22
C TYR A 140 -5.33 1.35 -10.52
N LEU A 141 -4.50 1.23 -9.48
CA LEU A 141 -3.05 1.01 -9.63
C LEU A 141 -2.73 -0.31 -10.34
N SER A 142 -3.46 -1.39 -10.03
CA SER A 142 -3.26 -2.67 -10.73
C SER A 142 -3.70 -2.61 -12.20
N GLY A 143 -4.72 -1.81 -12.53
CA GLY A 143 -5.09 -1.52 -13.91
C GLY A 143 -3.97 -0.83 -14.69
N LEU A 144 -3.34 0.19 -14.11
CA LEU A 144 -2.18 0.86 -14.73
C LEU A 144 -1.01 -0.11 -14.95
N ARG A 145 -0.73 -0.97 -13.96
CA ARG A 145 0.30 -2.01 -14.07
C ARG A 145 0.00 -2.96 -15.22
N ALA A 146 -1.19 -3.57 -15.26
CA ALA A 146 -1.55 -4.52 -16.30
C ALA A 146 -1.54 -3.88 -17.70
N ALA A 147 -1.94 -2.61 -17.82
CA ALA A 147 -1.85 -1.87 -19.08
C ALA A 147 -0.39 -1.70 -19.55
N ALA A 148 0.54 -1.40 -18.63
CA ALA A 148 1.97 -1.33 -18.94
C ALA A 148 2.52 -2.71 -19.37
N GLU A 149 2.16 -3.79 -18.66
CA GLU A 149 2.57 -5.16 -19.01
C GLU A 149 2.10 -5.56 -20.42
N VAL A 150 0.85 -5.26 -20.76
CA VAL A 150 0.29 -5.51 -22.10
C VAL A 150 1.06 -4.70 -23.15
N PHE A 151 1.28 -3.41 -22.90
CA PHE A 151 2.02 -2.55 -23.81
C PHE A 151 3.44 -3.08 -24.07
N GLU A 152 4.20 -3.39 -23.01
CA GLU A 152 5.55 -3.94 -23.11
C GLU A 152 5.57 -5.28 -23.86
N THR A 153 4.56 -6.13 -23.66
CA THR A 153 4.43 -7.41 -24.38
C THR A 153 4.18 -7.20 -25.87
N MET A 154 3.45 -6.15 -26.24
CA MET A 154 3.13 -5.84 -27.64
C MET A 154 4.27 -5.12 -28.37
N THR A 155 4.96 -4.20 -27.71
CA THR A 155 6.01 -3.38 -28.35
C THR A 155 7.40 -3.98 -28.23
N GLY A 156 7.63 -4.87 -27.26
CA GLY A 156 8.96 -5.32 -26.89
C GLY A 156 9.77 -4.24 -26.17
N PRO A 157 11.02 -4.55 -25.78
CA PRO A 157 11.91 -3.57 -25.16
C PRO A 157 12.21 -2.42 -26.13
N ILE A 158 12.26 -1.19 -25.61
CA ILE A 158 12.73 -0.05 -26.38
C ILE A 158 14.21 -0.26 -26.67
N GLU A 159 14.56 -0.54 -27.91
CA GLU A 159 15.95 -0.61 -28.34
C GLU A 159 16.55 0.80 -28.37
N VAL A 160 17.47 1.06 -27.44
CA VAL A 160 18.24 2.30 -27.42
C VAL A 160 19.56 2.03 -28.16
N PRO A 161 19.80 2.64 -29.34
CA PRO A 161 21.04 2.42 -30.09
C PRO A 161 22.25 2.87 -29.27
N SER A 162 23.34 2.08 -29.32
CA SER A 162 24.61 2.38 -28.65
C SER A 162 25.75 2.51 -29.67
N PRO A 163 26.49 3.64 -29.67
CA PRO A 163 26.35 4.77 -28.76
C PRO A 163 25.13 5.65 -29.07
N LEU A 164 24.47 6.16 -28.03
CA LEU A 164 23.31 7.07 -28.15
C LEU A 164 23.65 8.35 -28.92
N VAL A 165 24.92 8.73 -28.94
CA VAL A 165 25.48 9.83 -29.72
C VAL A 165 26.57 9.25 -30.60
N GLU A 166 26.38 9.27 -31.92
CA GLU A 166 27.42 8.90 -32.85
C GLU A 166 28.66 9.79 -32.61
N LYS A 167 29.85 9.19 -32.55
CA LYS A 167 31.10 9.96 -32.49
C LYS A 167 31.14 10.83 -33.75
N LYS A 168 31.16 12.15 -33.58
CA LYS A 168 31.40 13.11 -34.68
C LYS A 168 32.61 12.64 -35.47
N VAL A 169 32.39 12.16 -36.69
CA VAL A 169 33.46 11.90 -37.64
C VAL A 169 34.07 13.27 -37.94
N LYS A 170 35.33 13.48 -37.55
CA LYS A 170 36.12 14.60 -38.08
C LYS A 170 36.30 14.30 -39.56
N PHE A 171 35.66 15.08 -40.42
CA PHE A 171 35.92 15.05 -41.85
C PHE A 171 37.36 15.51 -42.08
N GLU A 172 38.27 14.55 -42.31
CA GLU A 172 39.51 14.85 -43.03
C GLU A 172 39.17 15.02 -44.50
N GLN A 173 39.50 16.20 -45.02
CA GLN A 173 39.38 16.53 -46.43
C GLN A 173 40.41 15.73 -47.22
N HIS A 174 39.97 14.67 -47.89
CA HIS A 174 40.74 14.10 -48.99
C HIS A 174 39.85 13.88 -50.21
N SER A 175 40.07 14.78 -51.17
CA SER A 175 40.08 14.61 -52.64
C SER A 175 39.48 13.32 -53.21
N ALA A 176 38.48 13.50 -54.08
CA ALA A 176 38.00 12.51 -55.03
C ALA A 176 39.15 12.02 -55.96
N PRO A 177 39.06 10.80 -56.52
CA PRO A 177 38.20 10.62 -57.71
C PRO A 177 37.48 9.27 -57.86
N ASN A 178 36.37 9.33 -58.61
CA ASN A 178 35.78 8.36 -59.54
C ASN A 178 36.04 6.85 -59.35
N SER A 179 34.97 6.08 -59.10
CA SER A 179 34.45 5.13 -60.10
C SER A 179 33.09 4.56 -59.67
N ILE A 180 32.15 4.61 -60.60
CA ILE A 180 30.84 3.96 -60.57
C ILE A 180 31.03 2.45 -60.77
N ALA A 181 30.42 1.63 -59.91
CA ALA A 181 29.97 0.29 -60.28
C ALA A 181 28.87 -0.18 -59.33
N ASP A 182 27.75 -0.58 -59.93
CA ASP A 182 26.54 -1.14 -59.36
C ASP A 182 26.78 -2.38 -58.50
N PHE A 183 26.03 -2.55 -57.40
CA PHE A 183 25.50 -3.87 -57.01
C PHE A 183 24.23 -3.74 -56.13
N LYS A 184 23.18 -4.44 -56.56
CA LYS A 184 21.81 -4.50 -56.01
C LYS A 184 21.74 -5.12 -54.60
N PRO A 185 20.79 -4.74 -53.73
CA PRO A 185 20.48 -5.51 -52.53
C PRO A 185 19.46 -6.62 -52.83
N GLY A 186 19.86 -7.88 -52.63
CA GLY A 186 18.94 -9.01 -52.55
C GLY A 186 18.32 -9.06 -51.16
N PHE A 187 17.02 -8.81 -51.07
CA PHE A 187 16.22 -9.12 -49.88
C PHE A 187 15.99 -10.64 -49.83
N ALA A 188 16.51 -11.28 -48.78
CA ALA A 188 15.98 -12.55 -48.29
C ALA A 188 15.25 -12.27 -46.97
N PRO A 189 14.02 -12.77 -46.76
CA PRO A 189 13.34 -12.58 -45.49
C PRO A 189 14.00 -13.49 -44.44
N ALA A 190 14.57 -12.88 -43.39
CA ALA A 190 14.95 -13.62 -42.20
C ALA A 190 13.68 -14.13 -41.52
N VAL A 191 13.55 -15.45 -41.45
CA VAL A 191 12.54 -16.15 -40.66
C VAL A 191 12.71 -15.77 -39.19
N VAL A 192 11.68 -15.14 -38.62
CA VAL A 192 11.60 -14.83 -37.19
C VAL A 192 11.27 -16.13 -36.43
N PRO A 193 12.01 -16.52 -35.37
CA PRO A 193 11.60 -17.63 -34.53
C PRO A 193 10.38 -17.23 -33.69
N ALA A 194 9.38 -18.11 -33.62
CA ALA A 194 8.17 -17.97 -32.81
C ALA A 194 8.48 -17.86 -31.29
N PRO A 195 7.62 -17.19 -30.50
CA PRO A 195 7.83 -17.04 -29.06
C PRO A 195 7.54 -18.37 -28.37
N THR A 196 8.58 -18.99 -27.79
CA THR A 196 8.43 -20.17 -26.94
C THR A 196 8.11 -19.72 -25.51
N GLY A 197 7.10 -20.34 -24.90
CA GLY A 197 6.75 -20.12 -23.49
C GLY A 197 7.96 -20.32 -22.57
N LYS A 198 7.94 -19.70 -21.38
CA LYS A 198 9.03 -19.76 -20.39
C LYS A 198 9.66 -21.15 -20.37
N THR A 199 10.89 -21.23 -20.86
CA THR A 199 11.57 -22.52 -21.02
C THR A 199 11.75 -23.16 -19.64
N ALA A 200 11.71 -24.49 -19.56
CA ALA A 200 11.99 -25.22 -18.33
C ALA A 200 13.35 -24.85 -17.69
N ARG A 201 14.23 -24.20 -18.46
CA ARG A 201 15.49 -23.60 -18.00
C ARG A 201 15.26 -22.38 -17.09
N ALA A 202 14.39 -21.45 -17.48
CA ALA A 202 14.06 -20.27 -16.67
C ALA A 202 13.47 -20.64 -15.30
N GLN A 203 12.61 -21.66 -15.23
CA GLN A 203 12.07 -22.14 -13.95
C GLN A 203 13.17 -22.75 -13.05
N ARG A 204 14.08 -23.53 -13.64
CA ARG A 204 15.21 -24.13 -12.89
C ARG A 204 16.17 -23.07 -12.38
N ASP A 205 16.42 -22.01 -13.16
CA ASP A 205 17.28 -20.90 -12.77
C ASP A 205 16.64 -20.12 -11.60
N GLU A 206 15.31 -19.91 -11.61
CA GLU A 206 14.55 -19.30 -10.50
C GLU A 206 14.58 -20.17 -9.22
N ASP A 207 14.38 -21.49 -9.35
CA ASP A 207 14.41 -22.42 -8.20
C ASP A 207 15.80 -22.50 -7.57
N TYR A 208 16.86 -22.42 -8.39
CA TYR A 208 18.24 -22.40 -7.93
C TYR A 208 18.61 -21.10 -7.20
N GLU A 209 18.16 -19.94 -7.72
CA GLU A 209 18.30 -18.66 -7.01
C GLU A 209 17.55 -18.66 -5.66
N ALA A 210 16.35 -19.25 -5.60
CA ALA A 210 15.62 -19.40 -4.34
C ALA A 210 16.39 -20.23 -3.31
N ALA A 211 17.11 -21.27 -3.75
CA ALA A 211 17.94 -22.10 -2.88
C ALA A 211 19.18 -21.36 -2.35
N ILE A 212 19.83 -20.53 -3.17
CA ILE A 212 20.93 -19.65 -2.74
C ILE A 212 20.44 -18.66 -1.67
N ILE A 213 19.28 -18.04 -1.89
CA ILE A 213 18.68 -17.11 -0.92
C ILE A 213 18.35 -17.82 0.40
N GLY A 214 17.83 -19.05 0.31
CA GLY A 214 17.58 -19.89 1.49
C GLY A 214 18.85 -20.09 2.32
N ALA A 215 19.97 -20.41 1.67
CA ALA A 215 21.26 -20.59 2.35
C ALA A 215 21.78 -19.29 2.99
N ILE A 216 21.65 -18.14 2.30
CA ILE A 216 22.04 -16.83 2.85
C ILE A 216 21.21 -16.49 4.09
N LEU A 217 19.89 -16.72 4.04
CA LEU A 217 18.98 -16.45 5.15
C LEU A 217 19.24 -17.40 6.34
N GLU A 218 19.59 -18.65 6.09
CA GLU A 218 19.90 -19.63 7.14
C GLU A 218 21.18 -19.27 7.91
N GLU A 219 22.21 -18.78 7.22
CA GLU A 219 23.52 -18.52 7.84
C GLU A 219 23.67 -17.10 8.43
N VAL A 220 23.17 -16.07 7.74
CA VAL A 220 23.39 -14.65 8.12
C VAL A 220 22.09 -13.92 8.46
N GLY A 221 20.94 -14.54 8.21
CA GLY A 221 19.64 -13.99 8.54
C GLY A 221 19.19 -12.88 7.59
N GLU A 222 18.11 -12.19 7.97
CA GLU A 222 17.51 -11.13 7.15
C GLU A 222 18.42 -9.90 7.02
N ARG A 223 18.42 -9.31 5.82
CA ARG A 223 19.14 -8.06 5.57
C ARG A 223 18.61 -6.94 6.47
N PRO A 224 19.48 -6.15 7.13
CA PRO A 224 19.05 -5.06 8.00
C PRO A 224 18.05 -4.10 7.32
N ILE A 225 17.02 -3.69 8.08
CA ILE A 225 15.96 -2.77 7.60
C ILE A 225 16.39 -1.32 7.77
N LYS A 226 16.12 -0.49 6.76
CA LYS A 226 16.44 0.94 6.78
C LYS A 226 15.75 1.65 7.96
N PRO A 227 16.49 2.37 8.82
CA PRO A 227 15.87 3.13 9.91
C PRO A 227 14.92 4.19 9.37
N GLY A 228 13.77 4.36 10.04
CA GLY A 228 12.78 5.39 9.71
C GLY A 228 13.34 6.80 9.88
N ARG A 229 12.76 7.79 9.18
CA ARG A 229 13.17 9.21 9.32
C ARG A 229 12.86 9.69 10.74
N SER A 230 13.89 9.90 11.56
CA SER A 230 13.78 10.43 12.93
C SER A 230 14.08 11.94 13.01
N GLY A 231 13.69 12.70 11.98
CA GLY A 231 13.78 14.16 12.01
C GLY A 231 12.66 14.73 12.86
N VAL A 232 12.96 15.15 14.09
CA VAL A 232 11.99 15.77 14.98
C VAL A 232 12.11 17.29 14.81
N ASN A 233 11.06 17.95 14.31
CA ASN A 233 11.04 19.40 14.17
C ASN A 233 10.72 20.05 15.54
N PRO A 234 11.53 21.00 16.06
CA PRO A 234 11.29 21.67 17.34
C PRO A 234 9.88 22.25 17.46
N PHE A 235 9.35 22.84 16.39
CA PHE A 235 8.02 23.43 16.38
C PHE A 235 6.91 22.36 16.51
N LEU A 236 7.12 21.15 16.00
CA LEU A 236 6.15 20.06 16.13
C LEU A 236 6.10 19.51 17.55
N LEU A 237 7.26 19.45 18.24
CA LEU A 237 7.32 19.11 19.66
C LEU A 237 6.60 20.17 20.50
N PHE A 238 6.90 21.44 20.26
CA PHE A 238 6.21 22.55 20.89
C PHE A 238 4.70 22.52 20.61
N THR A 239 4.30 22.23 19.37
CA THR A 239 2.89 22.12 18.99
C THR A 239 2.20 21.02 19.79
N LYS A 240 2.84 19.87 19.99
CA LYS A 240 2.29 18.76 20.78
C LYS A 240 2.00 19.18 22.22
N ASP A 241 2.92 19.89 22.85
CA ASP A 241 2.79 20.27 24.26
C ASP A 241 1.79 21.42 24.47
N PHE A 242 1.77 22.39 23.56
CA PHE A 242 0.95 23.59 23.69
C PHE A 242 -0.41 23.52 22.98
N TRP A 243 -0.70 22.43 22.25
CA TRP A 243 -1.95 22.31 21.48
C TRP A 243 -3.19 22.55 22.32
N TYR A 244 -3.32 21.87 23.47
CA TYR A 244 -4.52 21.97 24.31
C TYR A 244 -4.60 23.28 25.08
N VAL A 245 -3.45 23.84 25.45
CA VAL A 245 -3.36 25.15 26.11
C VAL A 245 -3.85 26.24 25.15
N VAL A 246 -3.29 26.30 23.94
CA VAL A 246 -3.67 27.28 22.92
C VAL A 246 -5.11 27.06 22.45
N LYS A 247 -5.55 25.80 22.31
CA LYS A 247 -6.95 25.48 22.00
C LYS A 247 -7.89 26.10 23.02
N LYS A 248 -7.60 25.94 24.32
CA LYS A 248 -8.44 26.50 25.39
C LYS A 248 -8.44 28.03 25.35
N GLU A 249 -7.27 28.66 25.19
CA GLU A 249 -7.14 30.12 25.05
C GLU A 249 -7.97 30.65 23.87
N CYS A 250 -7.96 29.96 22.72
CA CYS A 250 -8.75 30.34 21.56
C CYS A 250 -10.25 30.09 21.75
N ASP A 251 -10.65 28.99 22.40
CA ASP A 251 -12.05 28.70 22.74
C ASP A 251 -12.59 29.79 23.69
N ASP A 252 -11.87 30.11 24.77
CA ASP A 252 -12.22 31.13 25.76
C ASP A 252 -12.34 32.53 25.13
N ALA A 253 -11.39 32.90 24.25
CA ALA A 253 -11.45 34.16 23.51
C ALA A 253 -12.69 34.25 22.59
N ARG A 254 -13.14 33.11 22.05
CA ARG A 254 -14.31 33.06 21.17
C ARG A 254 -15.62 33.13 21.94
N VAL A 255 -15.69 32.48 23.11
CA VAL A 255 -16.79 32.64 24.06
C VAL A 255 -16.92 34.11 24.48
N ALA A 256 -15.80 34.76 24.83
CA ALA A 256 -15.79 36.18 25.21
C ALA A 256 -16.22 37.12 24.06
N ALA A 257 -15.81 36.84 22.82
CA ALA A 257 -16.15 37.66 21.67
C ALA A 257 -17.60 37.48 21.17
N THR A 258 -18.18 36.29 21.33
CA THR A 258 -19.51 35.95 20.78
C THR A 258 -20.62 35.93 21.82
N GLY A 259 -20.29 35.92 23.11
CA GLY A 259 -21.26 35.76 24.21
C GLY A 259 -21.91 34.37 24.27
N ASN A 260 -21.51 33.44 23.39
CA ASN A 260 -22.03 32.08 23.35
C ASN A 260 -21.08 31.13 24.13
N PRO A 261 -21.56 30.49 25.22
CA PRO A 261 -20.77 29.54 26.01
C PRO A 261 -20.26 28.31 25.24
N GLU A 262 -20.87 27.96 24.11
CA GLU A 262 -20.49 26.80 23.29
C GLU A 262 -19.57 27.13 22.11
N ALA A 263 -19.15 28.40 21.96
CA ALA A 263 -18.31 28.81 20.86
C ALA A 263 -16.90 28.18 20.93
N LYS A 264 -16.52 27.39 19.93
CA LYS A 264 -15.21 26.71 19.85
C LYS A 264 -14.38 27.20 18.68
N ALA A 265 -13.10 27.52 18.88
CA ALA A 265 -12.20 27.94 17.82
C ALA A 265 -11.98 26.86 16.75
N SER A 266 -11.81 27.29 15.51
CA SER A 266 -11.49 26.41 14.39
C SER A 266 -10.05 25.88 14.51
N LYS A 267 -9.78 24.71 13.93
CA LYS A 267 -8.42 24.15 13.87
C LYS A 267 -7.42 25.09 13.19
N GLN A 268 -7.88 25.95 12.28
CA GLN A 268 -7.02 26.90 11.58
C GLN A 268 -6.64 28.08 12.49
N GLU A 269 -7.58 28.58 13.29
CA GLU A 269 -7.32 29.62 14.30
C GLU A 269 -6.31 29.13 15.34
N ILE A 270 -6.47 27.90 15.84
CA ILE A 270 -5.54 27.28 16.80
C ILE A 270 -4.14 27.13 16.21
N ARG A 271 -4.03 26.74 14.93
CA ARG A 271 -2.74 26.63 14.21
C ARG A 271 -2.06 27.98 14.02
N ILE A 272 -2.82 29.03 13.75
CA ILE A 272 -2.27 30.39 13.63
C ILE A 272 -1.77 30.87 14.99
N ALA A 273 -2.56 30.67 16.05
CA ALA A 273 -2.22 31.07 17.40
C ALA A 273 -0.98 30.32 17.94
N ILE A 274 -0.86 29.02 17.71
CA ILE A 274 0.31 28.24 18.17
C ILE A 274 1.58 28.62 17.39
N GLY A 275 1.45 28.91 16.09
CA GLY A 275 2.56 29.42 15.27
C GLY A 275 3.01 30.82 15.72
N LEU A 276 2.08 31.68 16.14
CA LEU A 276 2.41 32.97 16.74
C LEU A 276 3.13 32.78 18.09
N LYS A 277 2.59 31.94 18.97
CA LYS A 277 3.17 31.63 20.30
C LYS A 277 4.58 31.08 20.19
N TRP A 278 4.85 30.23 19.20
CA TRP A 278 6.21 29.76 18.92
C TRP A 278 7.13 30.89 18.47
N ARG A 279 6.71 31.75 17.54
CA ARG A 279 7.55 32.86 17.06
C ARG A 279 7.91 33.84 18.18
N THR A 280 6.95 34.14 19.05
CA THR A 280 7.10 35.09 20.15
C THR A 280 7.66 34.47 21.44
N ALA A 281 7.80 33.15 21.52
CA ALA A 281 8.39 32.49 22.69
C ALA A 281 9.86 32.90 22.88
N GLY A 282 10.24 33.10 24.15
CA GLY A 282 11.63 33.35 24.54
C GLY A 282 12.55 32.18 24.21
N GLU A 283 13.85 32.46 24.14
CA GLU A 283 14.87 31.45 23.87
C GLU A 283 14.90 30.36 24.95
N ASP A 284 14.58 30.70 26.20
CA ASP A 284 14.43 29.79 27.33
C ASP A 284 13.36 28.70 27.09
N VAL A 285 12.25 29.07 26.43
CA VAL A 285 11.15 28.15 26.09
C VAL A 285 11.48 27.31 24.86
N LYS A 286 12.21 27.87 23.89
CA LYS A 286 12.54 27.17 22.63
C LYS A 286 13.69 26.17 22.78
N LYS A 287 14.67 26.48 23.65
CA LYS A 287 15.92 25.72 23.80
C LYS A 287 15.73 24.23 24.13
N PRO A 288 14.81 23.81 25.02
CA PRO A 288 14.56 22.38 25.26
C PRO A 288 14.11 21.62 24.01
N TYR A 289 13.27 22.25 23.18
CA TYR A 289 12.77 21.66 21.93
C TYR A 289 13.83 21.62 20.83
N GLN A 290 14.73 22.61 20.80
CA GLN A 290 15.89 22.63 19.92
C GLN A 290 16.86 21.50 20.30
N ASN A 291 17.22 21.40 21.58
CA ASN A 291 18.07 20.32 22.09
C ASN A 291 17.50 18.94 21.76
N GLN A 292 16.20 18.72 22.01
CA GLN A 292 15.56 17.43 21.70
C GLN A 292 15.56 17.11 20.20
N ALA A 293 15.44 18.12 19.33
CA ALA A 293 15.54 17.94 17.89
C ALA A 293 16.97 17.65 17.43
N ASP A 294 17.96 18.26 18.09
CA ASP A 294 19.38 18.06 17.81
C ASP A 294 19.84 16.68 18.27
N ASP A 295 19.48 16.25 19.48
CA ASP A 295 19.71 14.90 20.00
C ASP A 295 19.09 13.82 19.08
N ALA A 296 17.85 14.06 18.63
CA ALA A 296 17.17 13.17 17.69
C ALA A 296 17.88 13.12 16.33
N ARG A 297 18.48 14.23 15.88
CA ARG A 297 19.28 14.30 14.65
C ARG A 297 20.59 13.55 14.79
N GLU A 298 21.31 13.72 15.90
CA GLU A 298 22.55 12.99 16.17
C GLU A 298 22.30 11.48 16.28
N SER A 299 21.24 11.09 16.99
CA SER A 299 20.80 9.70 17.04
C SER A 299 20.43 9.16 15.65
N ALA A 300 19.79 9.97 14.80
CA ALA A 300 19.48 9.61 13.42
C ALA A 300 20.76 9.33 12.60
N ILE A 301 21.76 10.19 12.74
CA ILE A 301 23.04 10.09 12.03
C ILE A 301 23.78 8.83 12.49
N SER A 302 23.88 8.61 13.81
CA SER A 302 24.51 7.43 14.38
C SER A 302 23.83 6.13 13.95
N ASN A 303 22.49 6.09 14.02
CA ASN A 303 21.70 4.95 13.56
C ASN A 303 21.85 4.70 12.05
N ALA A 304 21.95 5.74 11.23
CA ALA A 304 22.19 5.62 9.80
C ALA A 304 23.61 5.11 9.49
N ALA A 305 24.61 5.55 10.24
CA ALA A 305 25.99 5.07 10.11
C ALA A 305 26.09 3.59 10.49
N SER A 306 25.56 3.20 11.65
CA SER A 306 25.48 1.81 12.09
C SER A 306 24.68 0.93 11.12
N PHE A 307 23.58 1.45 10.56
CA PHE A 307 22.83 0.76 9.52
C PHE A 307 23.68 0.51 8.27
N LYS A 308 24.40 1.53 7.78
CA LYS A 308 25.27 1.41 6.60
C LYS A 308 26.36 0.35 6.82
N GLU A 309 26.95 0.32 8.00
CA GLU A 309 27.97 -0.67 8.38
C GLU A 309 27.39 -2.09 8.43
N ARG A 310 26.24 -2.29 9.09
CA ARG A 310 25.58 -3.60 9.16
C ARG A 310 25.15 -4.12 7.79
N VAL A 311 24.65 -3.22 6.94
CA VAL A 311 24.31 -3.56 5.55
C VAL A 311 25.55 -3.97 4.76
N ALA A 312 26.64 -3.22 4.86
CA ALA A 312 27.88 -3.56 4.16
C ALA A 312 28.42 -4.93 4.59
N ARG A 313 28.40 -5.23 5.90
CA ARG A 313 28.79 -6.56 6.42
C ARG A 313 27.88 -7.66 5.89
N TRP A 314 26.57 -7.45 5.94
CA TRP A 314 25.60 -8.42 5.41
C TRP A 314 25.80 -8.66 3.91
N ASP A 315 25.97 -7.60 3.11
CA ASP A 315 26.19 -7.70 1.66
C ASP A 315 27.50 -8.46 1.34
N SER A 316 28.56 -8.28 2.15
CA SER A 316 29.82 -9.03 2.01
C SER A 316 29.67 -10.52 2.35
N GLU A 317 28.99 -10.86 3.45
CA GLU A 317 28.77 -12.27 3.83
C GLU A 317 27.80 -12.98 2.89
N ALA A 318 26.74 -12.31 2.45
CA ALA A 318 25.81 -12.86 1.46
C ALA A 318 26.54 -13.18 0.13
N ALA A 319 27.46 -12.31 -0.30
CA ALA A 319 28.29 -12.58 -1.48
C ALA A 319 29.23 -13.79 -1.28
N ARG A 320 29.84 -13.94 -0.10
CA ARG A 320 30.66 -15.11 0.25
C ARG A 320 29.83 -16.40 0.19
N ILE A 321 28.67 -16.42 0.83
CA ILE A 321 27.78 -17.60 0.89
C ILE A 321 27.29 -17.98 -0.50
N ARG A 322 26.90 -16.99 -1.31
CA ARG A 322 26.53 -17.22 -2.71
C ARG A 322 27.66 -17.90 -3.48
N GLN A 323 28.89 -17.41 -3.37
CA GLN A 323 30.05 -18.03 -4.03
C GLN A 323 30.31 -19.46 -3.55
N GLU A 324 30.26 -19.71 -2.24
CA GLU A 324 30.44 -21.06 -1.68
C GLU A 324 29.33 -22.02 -2.10
N TYR A 325 28.08 -21.55 -2.14
CA TYR A 325 26.93 -22.35 -2.56
C TYR A 325 27.06 -22.76 -4.03
N ILE A 326 27.44 -21.83 -4.90
CA ILE A 326 27.66 -22.09 -6.33
C ILE A 326 28.81 -23.09 -6.53
N GLN A 327 29.90 -22.97 -5.77
CA GLN A 327 31.01 -23.93 -5.83
C GLN A 327 30.61 -25.34 -5.38
N LYS A 328 29.80 -25.45 -4.32
CA LYS A 328 29.32 -26.75 -3.79
C LYS A 328 28.23 -27.37 -4.66
N ASN A 329 27.40 -26.56 -5.29
CA ASN A 329 26.24 -26.97 -6.08
C ASN A 329 26.29 -26.30 -7.45
N PRO A 330 27.15 -26.72 -8.39
CA PRO A 330 27.28 -26.06 -9.68
C PRO A 330 25.94 -26.05 -10.45
N PRO A 331 25.58 -24.94 -11.12
CA PRO A 331 24.27 -24.79 -11.73
C PRO A 331 24.07 -25.78 -12.90
N PRO A 332 22.88 -26.40 -13.03
CA PRO A 332 22.59 -27.36 -14.09
C PRO A 332 22.42 -26.64 -15.44
N GLY A 333 23.54 -26.37 -16.12
CA GLY A 333 23.54 -25.70 -17.43
C GLY A 333 24.78 -24.85 -17.75
N GLY A 334 25.75 -24.75 -16.83
CA GLY A 334 27.08 -24.18 -17.10
C GLY A 334 27.12 -22.69 -17.43
N ASN A 335 26.25 -21.88 -16.82
CA ASN A 335 26.18 -20.43 -17.07
C ASN A 335 26.43 -19.64 -15.78
N ASP A 336 27.61 -19.82 -15.22
CA ASP A 336 28.03 -19.27 -13.93
C ASP A 336 27.94 -17.73 -13.91
N ASP A 337 28.25 -17.06 -15.03
CA ASP A 337 28.32 -15.60 -15.13
C ASP A 337 26.96 -14.87 -15.06
N LEU A 338 25.86 -15.53 -15.42
CA LEU A 338 24.51 -14.94 -15.37
C LEU A 338 23.90 -15.02 -13.96
N ILE A 339 24.26 -16.06 -13.20
CA ILE A 339 23.79 -16.36 -11.84
C ILE A 339 24.60 -15.60 -10.78
N LEU A 340 25.89 -15.36 -11.04
CA LEU A 340 26.75 -14.50 -10.21
C LEU A 340 26.32 -13.02 -10.24
N ASN A 341 25.67 -12.58 -11.34
CA ASN A 341 25.25 -11.20 -11.55
C ASN A 341 23.77 -10.93 -11.21
N SER A 342 22.94 -11.97 -11.03
CA SER A 342 21.55 -11.83 -10.62
C SER A 342 21.43 -11.54 -9.12
N ARG A 343 21.46 -10.26 -8.75
CA ARG A 343 21.11 -9.83 -7.39
C ARG A 343 19.60 -9.76 -7.23
N THR A 344 19.05 -10.48 -6.28
CA THR A 344 17.60 -10.44 -6.01
C THR A 344 17.21 -9.16 -5.25
N ALA A 345 15.90 -8.85 -5.22
CA ALA A 345 15.36 -7.66 -4.58
C ALA A 345 15.75 -7.54 -3.09
N ILE A 346 16.02 -8.68 -2.43
CA ILE A 346 16.49 -8.77 -1.05
C ILE A 346 17.93 -8.24 -0.94
N GLU A 347 18.81 -8.62 -1.86
CA GLU A 347 20.20 -8.12 -1.94
C GLU A 347 20.28 -6.67 -2.45
N LEU A 348 19.32 -6.25 -3.28
CA LEU A 348 19.18 -4.86 -3.74
C LEU A 348 18.56 -3.94 -2.68
N GLY A 349 18.21 -4.45 -1.50
CA GLY A 349 17.73 -3.65 -0.38
C GLY A 349 16.30 -3.10 -0.55
N ALA A 350 15.46 -3.76 -1.36
CA ALA A 350 14.05 -3.42 -1.53
C ALA A 350 13.19 -3.88 -0.33
N GLY A 351 13.60 -3.52 0.89
CA GLY A 351 12.82 -3.74 2.11
C GLY A 351 11.66 -2.75 2.20
N LYS A 352 10.43 -3.26 2.25
CA LYS A 352 9.19 -2.49 2.44
C LYS A 352 9.34 -1.47 3.59
N ARG A 353 8.93 -0.21 3.36
CA ARG A 353 8.76 0.79 4.42
C ARG A 353 7.72 0.28 5.42
N LEU A 354 8.16 -0.22 6.58
CA LEU A 354 7.31 -0.36 7.75
C LEU A 354 6.82 1.03 8.16
N ARG A 355 5.54 1.34 7.89
CA ARG A 355 4.87 2.48 8.52
C ARG A 355 4.71 2.13 9.99
N ARG A 356 5.25 2.97 10.87
CA ARG A 356 5.01 2.87 12.33
C ARG A 356 3.51 2.92 12.58
N LEU A 357 2.99 1.93 13.30
CA LEU A 357 1.69 1.98 13.99
C LEU A 357 1.70 3.06 15.06
#